data_AF-A0A368FHP0-F1
#
_entry.id   AF-A0A368FHP0-F1
#
_cell.length_a   1.000
_cell.length_b   1.000
_cell.length_c   1.000
_cell.angle_alpha   90.00
_cell.angle_beta   90.00
_cell.angle_gamma   90.00
#
_symmetry.space_group_name_H-M   'P 1'
#
loop_
_entity.id
_entity.type
_entity.pdbx_description
1 polymer ?
#
loop_
_entity_poly.entity_id
_entity_poly.type
_entity_poly.pdbx_seq_one_letter_code
_entity_poly.pdbx_strand_id
1 'polypeptide(L)'
;MGEKHVIHFISQEELLKPVSSELRHLLDPKSDEPTSFHEDGRINEECPCLHSALAHRCGHLMREAIHCYNTSTKSPRGAECEEQFMQQALCVKKYGGGKD
;
A
#
# COMPACT_ATOMS: atom_id res chain seq x y z
N MET A 1 31.27 -7.32 -8.40
CA MET A 1 31.10 -7.53 -6.96
C MET A 1 29.78 -8.29 -6.80
N GLY A 2 29.80 -9.60 -6.60
CA GLY A 2 28.57 -10.40 -6.56
C GLY A 2 27.82 -10.15 -5.27
N GLU A 3 26.56 -9.72 -5.36
CA GLU A 3 25.70 -9.58 -4.19
C GLU A 3 25.47 -10.97 -3.57
N LYS A 4 25.81 -11.13 -2.28
CA LYS A 4 25.55 -12.36 -1.54
C LYS A 4 24.10 -12.35 -1.09
N HIS A 5 23.31 -13.30 -1.56
CA HIS A 5 21.97 -13.52 -1.02
C HIS A 5 22.07 -14.08 0.41
N VAL A 6 21.33 -13.48 1.35
CA VAL A 6 21.24 -13.92 2.75
C VAL A 6 19.78 -14.26 3.04
N ILE A 7 19.54 -15.42 3.66
CA ILE A 7 18.22 -15.84 4.12
C ILE A 7 18.15 -15.60 5.63
N HIS A 8 17.19 -14.78 6.06
CA HIS A 8 16.90 -14.53 7.47
C HIS A 8 15.67 -15.32 7.88
N PHE A 9 15.78 -16.10 8.96
CA PHE A 9 14.65 -16.82 9.55
C PHE A 9 14.19 -16.07 10.80
N ILE A 10 12.88 -15.90 10.95
CA ILE A 10 12.25 -15.30 12.13
C ILE A 10 11.23 -16.27 12.71
N SER A 11 11.24 -16.46 14.02
CA SER A 11 10.22 -17.26 14.71
C SER A 11 8.92 -16.47 14.88
N GLN A 12 7.79 -17.18 15.09
CA GLN A 12 6.51 -16.52 15.37
C GLN A 12 6.58 -15.65 16.63
N GLU A 13 7.31 -16.09 17.65
CA GLU A 13 7.48 -15.33 18.89
C GLU A 13 8.25 -14.02 18.65
N GLU A 14 9.32 -14.06 17.85
CA GLU A 14 10.09 -12.87 17.47
C GLU A 14 9.28 -11.90 16.62
N LEU A 15 8.44 -12.41 15.70
CA LEU A 15 7.56 -11.58 14.87
C LEU A 15 6.51 -10.81 15.70
N LEU A 16 6.06 -11.39 16.82
CA LEU A 16 5.03 -10.81 17.68
C LEU A 16 5.60 -9.88 18.76
N LYS A 17 6.91 -9.86 18.98
CA LYS A 17 7.55 -8.95 19.95
C LYS A 17 7.55 -7.52 19.42
N PRO A 18 7.26 -6.51 20.26
CA PRO A 18 7.40 -5.11 19.87
C PRO A 18 8.82 -4.79 19.44
N VAL A 19 8.95 -3.86 18.49
CA VAL A 19 10.25 -3.33 18.07
C VAL A 19 11.01 -2.75 19.28
N SER A 20 12.31 -3.06 19.38
CA SER A 20 13.14 -2.61 20.49
C SER A 20 13.22 -1.09 20.54
N SER A 21 13.46 -0.53 21.74
CA SER A 21 13.57 0.91 21.95
C SER A 21 14.59 1.57 21.03
N GLU A 22 15.69 0.87 20.76
CA GLU A 22 16.82 1.35 19.95
C GLU A 22 16.42 1.49 18.46
N LEU A 23 15.45 0.70 18.01
CA LEU A 23 14.97 0.67 16.63
C LEU A 23 13.73 1.53 16.38
N ARG A 24 13.19 2.22 17.40
CA ARG A 24 12.00 3.07 17.25
C ARG A 24 12.14 4.15 16.19
N HIS A 25 13.34 4.68 16.00
CA HIS A 25 13.64 5.69 14.97
C HIS A 25 13.36 5.21 13.53
N LEU A 26 13.27 3.89 13.29
CA LEU A 26 12.89 3.33 11.99
C LEU A 26 11.39 3.44 11.70
N LEU A 27 10.58 3.71 12.73
CA LEU A 27 9.13 3.89 12.61
C LEU A 27 8.73 5.37 12.49
N ASP A 28 9.65 6.28 12.77
CA ASP A 28 9.40 7.72 12.65
C ASP A 28 9.31 8.10 11.16
N PRO A 29 8.21 8.76 10.72
CA PRO A 29 8.11 9.21 9.34
C PRO A 29 9.23 10.21 9.05
N LYS A 30 10.04 9.91 8.03
CA LYS A 30 11.08 10.84 7.58
C LYS A 30 10.41 12.01 6.88
N SER A 31 10.89 13.23 7.12
CA SER A 31 10.35 14.46 6.51
C SER A 31 10.34 14.44 4.98
N ASP A 32 11.20 13.62 4.39
CA ASP A 32 11.44 13.58 2.95
C ASP A 32 10.73 12.38 2.28
N GLU A 33 9.86 11.65 3.00
CA GLU A 33 9.13 10.55 2.39
C GLU A 33 8.11 11.06 1.36
N PRO A 34 7.95 10.36 0.22
CA PRO A 34 6.97 10.72 -0.78
C PRO A 34 5.56 10.74 -0.18
N THR A 35 4.79 11.78 -0.49
CA THR A 35 3.37 11.84 -0.15
C THR A 35 2.56 10.85 -0.99
N SER A 36 1.39 10.44 -0.49
CA SER A 36 0.47 9.54 -1.21
C SER A 36 -0.16 10.20 -2.45
N PHE A 37 -0.04 11.51 -2.60
CA PHE A 37 -0.51 12.28 -3.74
C PHE A 37 0.58 13.21 -4.25
N HIS A 38 0.66 13.36 -5.57
CA HIS A 38 1.42 14.42 -6.23
C HIS A 38 0.70 15.77 -6.08
N GLU A 39 1.42 16.87 -6.35
CA GLU A 39 0.87 18.23 -6.28
C GLU A 39 -0.35 18.45 -7.20
N ASP A 40 -0.42 17.70 -8.30
CA ASP A 40 -1.53 17.75 -9.27
C ASP A 40 -2.73 16.85 -8.90
N GLY A 41 -2.70 16.26 -7.70
CA GLY A 41 -3.76 15.41 -7.17
C GLY A 41 -3.80 14.01 -7.74
N ARG A 42 -2.81 13.56 -8.52
CA ARG A 42 -2.63 12.12 -8.85
C ARG A 42 -2.16 11.36 -7.62
N ILE A 43 -2.57 10.11 -7.48
CA ILE A 43 -2.06 9.20 -6.46
C ILE A 43 -0.64 8.80 -6.85
N ASN A 44 0.28 8.81 -5.89
CA ASN A 44 1.65 8.35 -6.04
C ASN A 44 1.74 6.85 -5.70
N GLU A 45 1.59 5.99 -6.70
CA GLU A 45 1.64 4.52 -6.52
C GLU A 45 3.01 3.98 -6.08
N GLU A 46 4.08 4.77 -6.20
CA GLU A 46 5.43 4.43 -5.74
C GLU A 46 5.66 4.79 -4.27
N CYS A 47 4.71 5.48 -3.63
CA CYS A 47 4.79 5.79 -2.21
C CYS A 47 4.89 4.49 -1.39
N PRO A 48 5.91 4.32 -0.55
CA PRO A 48 6.03 3.16 0.34
C PRO A 48 4.79 2.95 1.21
N CYS A 49 4.08 4.03 1.53
CA CYS A 49 2.82 4.02 2.26
C CYS A 49 1.70 3.19 1.59
N LEU A 50 1.70 3.07 0.26
CA LEU A 50 0.70 2.29 -0.49
C LEU A 50 1.15 0.85 -0.74
N HIS A 51 2.42 0.51 -0.54
CA HIS A 51 2.94 -0.83 -0.84
C HIS A 51 2.18 -1.94 -0.12
N SER A 52 1.74 -1.73 1.12
CA SER A 52 0.94 -2.72 1.87
C SER A 52 -0.39 -3.01 1.18
N ALA A 53 -1.11 -1.98 0.73
CA ALA A 53 -2.36 -2.11 -0.02
C ALA A 53 -2.15 -2.77 -1.38
N LEU A 54 -1.04 -2.46 -2.06
CA LEU A 54 -0.69 -3.02 -3.36
C LEU A 54 -0.16 -4.47 -3.29
N ALA A 55 0.40 -4.87 -2.16
CA ALA A 55 0.87 -6.23 -1.88
C ALA A 55 -0.24 -7.16 -1.35
N HIS A 56 -1.40 -6.61 -0.98
CA HIS A 56 -2.57 -7.39 -0.63
C HIS A 56 -2.99 -8.30 -1.79
N ARG A 57 -3.65 -9.44 -1.52
CA ARG A 57 -4.13 -10.34 -2.59
C ARG A 57 -5.11 -9.67 -3.59
N CYS A 58 -5.77 -8.60 -3.15
CA CYS A 58 -6.64 -7.75 -3.97
C CYS A 58 -5.90 -6.53 -4.56
N GLY A 59 -4.58 -6.46 -4.41
CA GLY A 59 -3.76 -5.31 -4.78
C GLY A 59 -3.76 -5.01 -6.28
N HIS A 60 -4.01 -6.00 -7.14
CA HIS A 60 -4.18 -5.78 -8.58
C HIS A 60 -5.37 -4.85 -8.89
N LEU A 61 -6.50 -5.05 -8.21
CA LEU A 61 -7.68 -4.17 -8.32
C LEU A 61 -7.39 -2.76 -7.81
N MET A 62 -6.55 -2.64 -6.77
CA MET A 62 -6.10 -1.33 -6.28
C MET A 62 -5.26 -0.61 -7.35
N ARG A 63 -4.37 -1.30 -8.06
CA ARG A 63 -3.59 -0.72 -9.16
C ARG A 63 -4.48 -0.25 -10.31
N GLU A 64 -5.49 -1.04 -10.67
CA GLU A 64 -6.48 -0.68 -11.70
C GLU A 64 -7.29 0.56 -11.30
N ALA A 65 -7.74 0.64 -10.04
CA ALA A 65 -8.43 1.81 -9.52
C ALA A 65 -7.55 3.07 -9.51
N ILE A 66 -6.29 2.95 -9.07
CA ILE A 66 -5.30 4.05 -9.11
C ILE A 66 -5.05 4.50 -10.54
N HIS A 67 -4.89 3.56 -11.48
CA HIS A 67 -4.70 3.88 -12.89
C HIS A 67 -5.90 4.64 -13.48
N CYS A 68 -7.12 4.20 -13.20
CA CYS A 68 -8.33 4.92 -13.60
C CYS A 68 -8.34 6.34 -13.02
N TYR A 69 -8.09 6.46 -11.71
CA TYR A 69 -8.09 7.75 -11.03
C TYR A 69 -7.02 8.71 -11.60
N ASN A 70 -5.80 8.23 -11.83
CA ASN A 70 -4.70 9.04 -12.35
C ASN A 70 -4.92 9.51 -13.80
N THR A 71 -5.67 8.75 -14.60
CA THR A 71 -6.00 9.09 -15.99
C THR A 71 -7.31 9.85 -16.14
N SER A 72 -8.14 9.91 -15.10
CA SER A 72 -9.43 10.61 -15.12
C SER A 72 -9.28 12.11 -15.41
N THR A 73 -10.11 12.58 -16.33
CA THR A 73 -10.26 14.00 -16.69
C THR A 73 -11.57 14.61 -16.20
N LYS A 74 -12.41 13.83 -15.49
CA LYS A 74 -13.68 14.31 -14.93
C LYS A 74 -13.47 15.16 -13.67
N SER A 75 -14.50 15.94 -13.33
CA SER A 75 -14.58 16.71 -12.08
C SER A 75 -15.80 16.23 -11.28
N PRO A 76 -15.62 15.70 -10.06
CA PRO A 76 -14.34 15.42 -9.40
C PRO A 76 -13.53 14.34 -10.14
N ARG A 77 -12.20 14.33 -9.97
CA ARG A 77 -11.34 13.31 -10.56
C ARG A 77 -11.75 11.92 -10.05
N GLY A 78 -11.91 10.97 -10.96
CA GLY A 78 -12.33 9.60 -10.66
C GLY A 78 -13.83 9.42 -10.54
N ALA A 79 -14.65 10.41 -10.92
CA ALA A 79 -16.12 10.27 -10.93
C ALA A 79 -16.61 9.09 -11.79
N GLU A 80 -15.82 8.66 -12.78
CA GLU A 80 -16.08 7.51 -13.65
C GLU A 80 -15.44 6.20 -13.17
N CYS A 81 -14.64 6.23 -12.10
CA CYS A 81 -13.85 5.09 -11.62
C CYS A 81 -14.53 4.27 -10.52
N GLU A 82 -15.84 4.51 -10.29
CA GLU A 82 -16.60 3.87 -9.22
C GLU A 82 -16.53 2.35 -9.30
N GLU A 83 -16.64 1.78 -10.50
CA GLU A 83 -16.62 0.32 -10.69
C GLU A 83 -15.30 -0.30 -10.19
N GLN A 84 -14.16 0.29 -10.54
CA GLN A 84 -12.84 -0.20 -10.15
C GLN A 84 -12.66 -0.15 -8.62
N PHE A 85 -13.05 0.95 -8.00
CA PHE A 85 -13.01 1.08 -6.53
C PHE A 85 -13.96 0.09 -5.85
N MET A 86 -15.15 -0.14 -6.41
CA MET A 86 -16.11 -1.10 -5.87
C MET A 86 -15.61 -2.55 -5.99
N GLN A 87 -14.99 -2.93 -7.10
CA GLN A 87 -14.39 -4.25 -7.25
C GLN A 87 -13.28 -4.49 -6.21
N GLN A 88 -12.40 -3.50 -6.00
CA GLN A 88 -11.36 -3.55 -4.97
C GLN A 88 -11.98 -3.71 -3.58
N ALA A 89 -13.00 -2.93 -3.25
CA ALA A 89 -13.67 -2.97 -1.95
C ALA A 89 -14.37 -4.32 -1.70
N LEU A 90 -15.04 -4.88 -2.71
CA LEU A 90 -15.68 -6.19 -2.63
C LEU A 90 -14.65 -7.31 -2.44
N CYS A 91 -13.51 -7.23 -3.12
CA CYS A 91 -12.42 -8.19 -2.92
C CYS A 91 -11.85 -8.09 -1.50
N VAL A 92 -11.54 -6.88 -1.02
CA VAL A 92 -11.04 -6.70 0.35
C VAL A 92 -12.05 -7.20 1.36
N LYS A 93 -13.36 -6.91 1.20
CA LYS A 93 -14.40 -7.45 2.07
C LYS A 93 -14.42 -8.97 2.10
N LYS A 94 -14.25 -9.63 0.95
CA LYS A 94 -14.24 -11.09 0.83
C LYS A 94 -13.04 -11.76 1.53
N TYR A 95 -11.90 -11.08 1.62
CA TYR A 95 -10.65 -11.69 2.09
C TYR A 95 -9.97 -10.99 3.27
N GLY A 96 -10.52 -9.85 3.70
CA GLY A 96 -9.97 -8.98 4.73
C GLY A 96 -10.38 -9.44 6.12
N GLY A 97 -10.01 -10.69 6.48
CA GLY A 97 -9.83 -11.17 7.86
C GLY A 97 -10.87 -10.87 8.94
N GLY A 98 -12.06 -10.36 8.61
CA GLY A 98 -13.14 -10.09 9.55
C GLY A 98 -13.80 -11.41 9.91
N LYS A 99 -13.59 -11.87 11.14
CA LYS A 99 -14.46 -12.85 11.78
C LYS A 99 -15.84 -12.22 11.93
N ASP A 100 -16.85 -12.83 11.31
CA ASP A 100 -18.14 -12.95 11.98
C ASP A 100 -17.98 -13.90 13.19
#